data_AF-A0AAW4I6A5-F1
#
_entry.id   AF-A0AAW4I6A5-F1
#
_cell.length_a   1.000
_cell.length_b   1.000
_cell.length_c   1.000
_cell.angle_alpha   90.00
_cell.angle_beta   90.00
_cell.angle_gamma   90.00
#
_symmetry.space_group_name_H-M   'P 1'
#
loop_
_entity.id
_entity.type
_entity.pdbx_description
1 polymer ?
#
loop_
_entity_poly.entity_id
_entity_poly.type
_entity_poly.pdbx_seq_one_letter_code
_entity_poly.pdbx_strand_id
1 'polypeptide(L)' 'MSGIAFITRQHEAGSLRVRESSANLPGGVHLSIAATRSTRLVDLCMSRDFMSVHLEFSPEQARAVAAELLAGADALQGRA' A
#
# COMPACT_ATOMS: atom_id res chain seq x y z
N MET A 1 2.33 19.37 0.80
CA MET A 1 2.76 17.99 1.08
C MET A 1 1.81 17.41 2.10
N SER A 2 1.18 16.27 1.81
CA SER A 2 0.40 15.56 2.81
C SER A 2 1.34 15.08 3.93
N GLY A 3 0.97 15.31 5.19
CA GLY A 3 1.75 14.91 6.37
C GLY A 3 1.69 13.42 6.69
N ILE A 4 1.29 12.57 5.74
CA ILE A 4 1.17 11.12 5.95
C ILE A 4 2.57 10.51 5.90
N ALA A 5 3.05 10.05 7.07
CA ALA A 5 4.32 9.37 7.21
C ALA A 5 4.12 7.85 7.17
N PHE A 6 4.74 7.20 6.20
CA PHE A 6 4.79 5.75 6.14
C PHE A 6 5.97 5.21 6.95
N ILE A 7 5.72 4.19 7.76
CA ILE A 7 6.74 3.42 8.45
C ILE A 7 6.99 2.16 7.63
N THR A 8 8.18 2.05 7.03
CA THR A 8 8.62 0.88 6.27
C THR A 8 9.45 -0.05 7.15
N ARG A 9 9.21 -1.36 7.01
CA ARG A 9 10.04 -2.42 7.60
C ARG A 9 10.44 -3.42 6.53
N GLN A 10 11.71 -3.79 6.49
CA GLN A 10 12.18 -4.95 5.75
C GLN A 10 12.24 -6.14 6.69
N HIS A 11 11.97 -7.32 6.14
CA HIS A 11 11.82 -8.55 6.92
C HIS A 11 12.85 -9.59 6.50
N GLU A 12 13.28 -10.40 7.46
CA GLU A 12 14.26 -11.46 7.26
C GLU A 12 13.73 -12.60 6.38
N ALA A 13 14.63 -13.49 5.93
CA ALA A 13 14.32 -14.57 4.99
C ALA A 13 13.26 -15.56 5.50
N GLY A 14 13.10 -15.71 6.81
CA GLY A 14 12.11 -16.59 7.44
C GLY A 14 10.72 -15.97 7.67
N SER A 15 10.55 -14.67 7.42
CA SER A 15 9.26 -13.99 7.59
C SER A 15 8.33 -14.23 6.39
N LEU A 16 7.03 -14.24 6.66
CA LEU A 16 5.98 -14.30 5.65
C LEU A 16 6.02 -13.10 4.69
N ARG A 17 6.46 -11.94 5.19
CA ARG A 17 6.58 -10.71 4.41
C ARG A 17 8.04 -10.48 4.04
N VAL A 18 8.27 -9.89 2.88
CA VAL A 18 9.59 -9.41 2.44
C VAL A 18 9.78 -7.96 2.88
N ARG A 19 8.74 -7.16 2.70
CA ARG A 19 8.69 -5.74 3.04
C ARG A 19 7.27 -5.39 3.40
N GLU A 20 7.10 -4.54 4.38
CA GLU A 20 5.82 -3.90 4.67
C GLU A 20 6.02 -2.40 4.87
N SER A 21 4.98 -1.64 4.57
CA SER A 21 4.90 -0.21 4.84
C SER A 21 3.51 0.09 5.36
N SER A 22 3.38 0.95 6.35
CA SER A 22 2.07 1.32 6.90
C SER A 22 2.01 2.77 7.35
N ALA A 23 0.81 3.33 7.33
CA ALA A 23 0.54 4.69 7.80
C ALA A 23 -0.86 4.76 8.42
N ASN A 24 -1.02 5.66 9.40
CA ASN A 24 -2.32 6.06 9.90
C ASN A 24 -2.76 7.30 9.14
N LEU A 25 -3.90 7.20 8.45
CA LEU A 25 -4.50 8.29 7.71
C LEU A 25 -5.46 9.08 8.61
N PRO A 26 -5.78 10.35 8.26
CA PRO A 26 -6.84 11.08 8.93
C PRO A 26 -8.15 10.30 8.99
N GLY A 27 -8.87 10.39 10.11
CA GLY A 27 -10.12 9.65 10.32
C GLY A 27 -9.95 8.24 10.89
N GLY A 28 -8.76 7.89 11.39
CA GLY A 28 -8.52 6.63 12.10
C GLY A 28 -8.37 5.41 11.19
N VAL A 29 -8.10 5.63 9.91
CA VAL A 29 -7.88 4.55 8.93
C VAL A 29 -6.42 4.11 8.98
N HIS A 30 -6.18 2.82 9.14
CA HIS A 30 -4.87 2.23 9.00
C HIS A 30 -4.69 1.69 7.57
N LEU A 31 -3.64 2.14 6.89
CA LEU A 31 -3.25 1.66 5.57
C LEU A 31 -1.95 0.87 5.70
N SER A 32 -1.91 -0.34 5.15
CA SER A 32 -0.70 -1.14 5.05
C SER A 32 -0.53 -1.75 3.67
N ILE A 33 0.72 -1.86 3.26
CA ILE A 33 1.16 -2.43 1.99
C ILE A 33 2.24 -3.45 2.32
N ALA A 34 2.12 -4.69 1.85
CA ALA A 34 3.12 -5.72 2.10
C ALA A 34 3.43 -6.53 0.84
N ALA A 35 4.70 -6.82 0.59
CA ALA A 35 5.09 -7.83 -0.38
C ALA A 35 5.20 -9.18 0.35
N THR A 36 4.36 -10.13 0.01
CA THR A 36 4.26 -11.44 0.66
C THR A 36 5.14 -12.48 -0.04
N ARG A 37 5.96 -13.20 0.74
CA ARG A 37 6.97 -14.13 0.21
C ARG A 37 6.35 -15.42 -0.34
N SER A 38 5.37 -15.98 0.37
CA SER A 38 4.73 -17.25 0.03
C SER A 38 3.88 -17.17 -1.24
N THR A 39 3.06 -16.13 -1.34
CA THR A 39 2.14 -15.91 -2.48
C THR A 39 2.81 -15.17 -3.62
N ARG A 40 3.91 -14.45 -3.37
CA ARG A 40 4.57 -13.53 -4.30
C ARG A 40 3.64 -12.40 -4.77
N LEU A 41 2.65 -12.06 -3.95
CA LEU A 41 1.71 -10.98 -4.20
C LEU A 41 2.10 -9.72 -3.41
N VAL A 42 1.45 -8.62 -3.75
CA VAL A 42 1.47 -7.37 -3.02
C VAL A 42 0.09 -7.18 -2.40
N ASP A 43 0.04 -7.20 -1.08
CA ASP A 43 -1.16 -7.01 -0.29
C ASP A 43 -1.32 -5.51 0.02
N LEU A 44 -2.50 -4.97 -0.26
CA LEU A 44 -2.95 -3.65 0.15
C LEU A 44 -4.12 -3.83 1.10
N CYS A 45 -3.94 -3.41 2.34
CA CYS A 45 -4.98 -3.47 3.37
C CYS A 45 -5.31 -2.07 3.88
N MET A 46 -6.60 -1.76 3.87
CA MET A 46 -7.15 -0.59 4.54
C MET A 46 -8.12 -1.07 5.62
N SER A 47 -7.91 -0.65 6.85
CA SER A 47 -8.77 -1.01 7.96
C SER A 47 -9.19 0.19 8.80
N ARG A 48 -10.39 0.13 9.34
CA ARG A 48 -10.94 1.09 10.30
C ARG A 48 -11.93 0.38 11.20
N ASP A 49 -11.78 0.56 12.50
CA ASP A 49 -12.62 -0.08 13.53
C ASP A 49 -12.69 -1.60 13.31
N PHE A 50 -13.86 -2.12 12.89
CA PHE A 50 -14.09 -3.55 12.65
C PHE A 50 -14.12 -3.92 11.15
N MET A 51 -13.88 -2.97 10.25
CA MET A 51 -13.93 -3.18 8.81
C MET A 51 -12.52 -3.20 8.22
N SER A 52 -12.25 -4.17 7.35
CA SER A 52 -11.03 -4.21 6.54
C SER A 52 -11.35 -4.54 5.09
N VAL A 53 -10.63 -3.87 4.19
CA VAL A 53 -10.58 -4.16 2.77
C VAL A 53 -9.19 -4.65 2.45
N HIS A 54 -9.12 -5.82 1.82
CA HIS A 54 -7.88 -6.44 1.38
C HIS A 54 -7.91 -6.59 -0.13
N LEU A 55 -6.87 -6.08 -0.79
CA LEU A 55 -6.64 -6.26 -2.22
C LEU A 55 -5.28 -6.92 -2.38
N GLU A 56 -5.20 -7.91 -3.25
CA GLU A 56 -3.97 -8.60 -3.60
C GLU A 56 -3.67 -8.37 -5.08
N PHE A 57 -2.42 -8.05 -5.38
CA PHE A 57 -1.96 -7.77 -6.73
C PHE A 57 -0.75 -8.62 -7.07
N SER A 58 -0.63 -9.07 -8.31
CA SER A 58 0.68 -9.45 -8.83
C SER A 58 1.63 -8.23 -8.82
N PRO A 59 2.97 -8.42 -8.86
CA PRO A 59 3.91 -7.32 -8.95
C PRO A 59 3.64 -6.39 -10.16
N GLU A 60 3.22 -6.94 -11.29
CA GLU A 60 2.88 -6.20 -12.51
C GLU A 60 1.60 -5.39 -12.33
N GLN A 61 0.56 -6.00 -11.76
CA GLN A 61 -0.71 -5.32 -11.45
C GLN A 61 -0.49 -4.19 -10.44
N ALA A 62 0.32 -4.41 -9.41
CA ALA A 62 0.64 -3.39 -8.41
C ALA A 62 1.34 -2.18 -9.03
N ARG A 63 2.29 -2.41 -9.96
CA ARG A 63 2.95 -1.33 -10.70
C ARG A 63 1.97 -0.56 -11.59
N ALA A 64 1.09 -1.26 -12.31
CA ALA A 64 0.09 -0.63 -13.16
C ALA A 64 -0.90 0.23 -12.35
N VAL A 65 -1.43 -0.30 -11.24
CA VAL A 65 -2.32 0.46 -10.34
C VAL A 65 -1.60 1.67 -9.74
N ALA A 66 -0.34 1.53 -9.32
CA ALA A 66 0.44 2.66 -8.82
C ALA A 66 0.63 3.76 -9.87
N ALA A 67 0.86 3.40 -11.14
CA ALA A 67 0.95 4.36 -12.24
C ALA A 67 -0.37 5.12 -12.46
N GLU A 68 -1.51 4.43 -12.46
CA GLU A 68 -2.83 5.06 -12.59
C GLU A 68 -3.16 5.97 -11.40
N LEU A 69 -2.80 5.57 -10.18
CA LEU A 69 -2.98 6.41 -8.99
C LEU A 69 -2.16 7.70 -9.07
N LEU A 70 -0.92 7.63 -9.58
CA LEU A 70 -0.07 8.80 -9.80
C LEU A 70 -0.65 9.70 -10.90
N ALA A 71 -1.04 9.14 -12.04
CA ALA A 71 -1.65 9.90 -13.13
C ALA A 71 -2.93 10.63 -12.69
N GLY A 72 -3.78 9.96 -11.89
CA GLY A 72 -4.96 10.59 -11.30
C GLY A 72 -4.61 11.73 -10.33
N ALA A 73 -3.56 11.57 -9.51
CA ALA A 73 -3.09 12.61 -8.62
C ALA A 73 -2.52 13.83 -9.37
N ASP A 74 -1.77 13.59 -10.44
CA ASP A 74 -1.21 14.63 -11.31
C ASP A 74 -2.32 15.40 -12.05
N ALA A 75 -3.31 14.70 -12.59
CA ALA A 75 -4.50 15.29 -13.20
C ALA A 75 -5.25 16.20 -12.21
N LEU A 76 -5.41 15.79 -10.95
CA LEU A 76 -6.02 16.62 -9.89
C LEU A 76 -5.23 17.90 -9.58
N GLN A 77 -3.92 17.91 -9.86
CA GLN A 77 -3.06 19.07 -9.68
C GLN A 77 -2.95 19.95 -10.93
N GLY A 78 -3.69 19.63 -12.00
CA GLY A 78 -3.58 20.31 -13.29
C GLY A 78 -2.25 20.05 -14.00
N ARG A 79 -1.56 18.96 -13.65
CA ARG A 79 -0.32 18.51 -14.27
C ARG A 79 -0.70 17.32 -15.15
N ALA A 80 -1.20 17.61 -16.35
CA ALA A 80 -1.51 16.59 -17.35
C ALA A 80 -0.47 16.64 -18.48
#